data_AF-A0A9Q1KES9-F1
#
_entry.id   AF-A0A9Q1KES9-F1
#
_cell.length_a   1.000
_cell.length_b   1.000
_cell.length_c   1.000
_cell.angle_alpha   90.00
_cell.angle_beta   90.00
_cell.angle_gamma   90.00
#
_symmetry.space_group_name_H-M   'P 1'
#
loop_
_entity.id
_entity.type
_entity.pdbx_description
1 polymer ?
#
loop_
_entity_poly.entity_id
_entity_poly.type
_entity_poly.pdbx_seq_one_letter_code
_entity_poly.pdbx_strand_id
1 'polypeptide(L)'
;MPFVYVIHCACVQLREKIASATSAIKSVFGQEQAPQQDASSKLERLRERMVKVRELFRDTDSTEFVIVTIPTVMAISESTRLCASLKKEAVPVKRLIVNQILPPSASDCKFCAMKRKDQMRALDMISDDPELASLTLIQAPLVDVEIRGVPALRFLGDIVWK
;
A
#
# COMPACT_ATOMS: atom_id res chain seq x y z
N MET A 1 13.93 16.30 -1.44
CA MET A 1 12.48 16.30 -1.73
C MET A 1 12.03 14.86 -2.00
N PRO A 2 10.93 14.42 -1.39
CA PRO A 2 10.75 13.04 -0.93
C PRO A 2 9.96 12.20 -1.95
N PHE A 3 10.37 10.95 -2.16
CA PHE A 3 9.50 9.93 -2.74
C PHE A 3 9.31 8.83 -1.69
N VAL A 4 8.44 9.12 -0.73
CA VAL A 4 7.78 8.07 0.05
C VAL A 4 6.77 7.46 -0.91
N TYR A 5 7.09 6.30 -1.48
CA TYR A 5 6.12 5.60 -2.34
C TYR A 5 4.91 5.23 -1.50
N VAL A 6 3.77 5.74 -1.95
CA VAL A 6 2.47 5.68 -1.32
C VAL A 6 1.90 4.26 -1.40
N ILE A 7 1.57 3.72 -0.23
CA ILE A 7 0.35 2.95 0.11
C ILE A 7 -0.34 2.25 -1.08
N HIS A 8 -0.18 0.92 -1.19
CA HIS A 8 -1.07 0.10 -2.02
C HIS A 8 -2.00 -0.73 -1.13
N CYS A 9 -3.20 -0.20 -0.86
CA CYS A 9 -4.29 -0.99 -0.30
C CYS A 9 -4.86 -1.86 -1.42
N ALA A 10 -4.56 -3.16 -1.41
CA ALA A 10 -5.19 -4.12 -2.33
C ALA A 10 -6.56 -4.50 -1.77
N CYS A 11 -7.59 -3.75 -2.13
CA CYS A 11 -8.97 -4.06 -1.75
C CYS A 11 -9.58 -5.03 -2.79
N VAL A 12 -9.58 -6.34 -2.49
CA VAL A 12 -10.06 -7.39 -3.40
C VAL A 12 -11.57 -7.27 -3.69
N GLN A 13 -12.34 -6.62 -2.82
CA GLN A 13 -13.81 -6.51 -2.93
C GLN A 13 -14.33 -5.26 -3.67
N LEU A 14 -13.48 -4.29 -4.03
CA LEU A 14 -13.98 -2.99 -4.47
C LEU A 14 -14.57 -2.99 -5.91
N ARG A 15 -14.27 -4.02 -6.72
CA ARG A 15 -14.79 -4.12 -8.09
C ARG A 15 -16.30 -4.35 -8.16
N GLU A 16 -16.87 -5.14 -7.27
CA GLU A 16 -18.30 -5.48 -7.31
C GLU A 16 -19.20 -4.33 -6.82
N LYS A 17 -18.72 -3.55 -5.83
CA LYS A 17 -19.49 -2.44 -5.24
C LYS A 17 -19.51 -1.17 -6.11
N ILE A 18 -18.53 -0.96 -6.98
CA ILE A 18 -18.50 0.21 -7.89
C ILE A 18 -19.49 0.05 -9.06
N ALA A 19 -19.72 -1.18 -9.53
CA ALA A 19 -20.68 -1.47 -10.59
C ALA A 19 -22.14 -1.19 -10.18
N SER A 20 -22.49 -1.32 -8.89
CA SER A 20 -23.84 -1.03 -8.40
C SER A 20 -24.13 0.48 -8.25
N ALA A 21 -23.08 1.30 -8.10
CA ALA A 21 -23.21 2.74 -7.91
C ALA A 21 -23.53 3.52 -9.20
N THR A 22 -23.21 2.96 -10.37
CA THR A 22 -23.42 3.63 -11.67
C THR A 22 -24.90 3.65 -12.09
N SER A 23 -25.70 2.70 -11.62
CA SER A 23 -27.15 2.64 -11.89
C SER A 23 -27.95 3.70 -11.12
N ALA A 24 -27.45 4.16 -9.97
CA ALA A 24 -28.14 5.12 -9.11
C ALA A 24 -28.06 6.58 -9.60
N ILE A 25 -27.08 6.92 -10.44
CA ILE A 25 -26.83 8.29 -10.89
C ILE A 25 -27.86 8.76 -11.95
N LYS A 26 -28.51 7.82 -12.65
CA LYS A 26 -29.58 8.13 -13.62
C LYS A 26 -30.91 8.59 -13.00
N SER A 27 -31.09 8.36 -11.69
CA SER A 27 -32.35 8.65 -10.99
C SER A 27 -32.40 10.03 -10.32
N VAL A 28 -31.29 10.78 -10.27
CA VAL A 28 -31.18 12.05 -9.53
C VAL A 28 -31.37 13.28 -10.43
N PHE A 29 -31.55 13.10 -11.74
CA PHE A 29 -31.72 14.21 -12.71
C PHE A 29 -33.19 14.61 -12.92
N GLY A 30 -33.99 14.62 -11.84
CA GLY A 30 -35.40 15.02 -11.90
C GLY A 30 -35.97 15.38 -10.54
N GLN A 31 -36.49 16.61 -10.46
CA GLN A 31 -37.29 17.26 -9.42
C GLN A 31 -36.59 17.95 -8.23
N GLU A 32 -36.74 19.27 -8.26
CA GLU A 32 -36.50 20.26 -7.22
C GLU A 32 -37.49 20.12 -6.06
N GLN A 33 -37.00 20.13 -4.80
CA GLN A 33 -37.52 20.92 -3.67
C GLN A 33 -36.72 20.69 -2.35
N ALA A 34 -36.57 21.79 -1.57
CA ALA A 34 -36.08 21.94 -0.18
C ALA A 34 -34.54 21.96 0.11
N PRO A 35 -33.92 23.15 0.37
CA PRO A 35 -32.46 23.27 0.58
C PRO A 35 -31.91 22.72 1.91
N GLN A 36 -32.75 22.56 2.95
CA GLN A 36 -32.26 22.33 4.33
C GLN A 36 -32.35 20.87 4.80
N GLN A 37 -33.39 20.13 4.36
CA GLN A 37 -33.52 18.69 4.64
C GLN A 37 -32.56 17.86 3.77
N ASP A 38 -32.25 18.33 2.57
CA ASP A 38 -31.33 17.67 1.66
C ASP A 38 -29.87 17.72 2.17
N ALA A 39 -29.46 18.82 2.81
CA ALA A 39 -28.12 18.94 3.40
C ALA A 39 -27.91 18.02 4.62
N SER A 40 -28.88 17.95 5.55
CA SER A 40 -28.81 17.07 6.72
C SER A 40 -28.86 15.58 6.33
N SER A 41 -29.73 15.21 5.38
CA SER A 41 -29.80 13.83 4.88
C SER A 41 -28.55 13.42 4.09
N LYS A 42 -27.93 14.33 3.34
CA LYS A 42 -26.62 14.09 2.69
C LYS A 42 -25.50 13.87 3.71
N LEU A 43 -25.48 14.63 4.80
CA LEU A 43 -24.48 14.48 5.87
C LEU A 43 -24.62 13.13 6.58
N GLU A 44 -25.84 12.69 6.88
CA GLU A 44 -26.06 11.36 7.47
C GLU A 44 -25.65 10.24 6.51
N ARG A 45 -25.99 10.35 5.23
CA ARG A 45 -25.52 9.38 4.21
C ARG A 45 -24.00 9.33 4.10
N LEU A 46 -23.30 10.47 4.22
CA LEU A 46 -21.83 10.52 4.25
C LEU A 46 -21.27 9.85 5.52
N ARG A 47 -21.88 10.11 6.67
CA ARG A 47 -21.52 9.49 7.95
C ARG A 47 -21.64 7.98 7.88
N GLU A 48 -22.79 7.47 7.43
CA GLU A 48 -23.03 6.03 7.26
C GLU A 48 -22.03 5.39 6.29
N ARG A 49 -21.71 6.08 5.18
CA ARG A 49 -20.68 5.61 4.23
C ARG A 49 -19.29 5.56 4.87
N MET A 50 -18.91 6.56 5.66
CA MET A 50 -17.62 6.55 6.36
C MET A 50 -17.53 5.42 7.40
N VAL A 51 -18.63 5.14 8.12
CA VAL A 51 -18.69 4.00 9.05
C VAL A 51 -18.49 2.68 8.30
N LYS A 52 -19.23 2.44 7.22
CA LYS A 52 -19.07 1.21 6.40
C LYS A 52 -17.66 1.07 5.81
N VAL A 53 -17.05 2.17 5.38
CA VAL A 53 -15.67 2.17 4.88
C VAL A 53 -14.71 1.78 6.00
N ARG A 54 -14.88 2.35 7.20
CA ARG A 54 -14.04 2.02 8.36
C ARG A 54 -14.18 0.56 8.79
N GLU A 55 -15.39 0.01 8.77
CA GLU A 55 -15.65 -1.41 9.05
C GLU A 55 -14.93 -2.30 8.04
N LEU A 56 -15.01 -1.96 6.74
CA LEU A 56 -14.34 -2.73 5.70
C LEU A 56 -12.81 -2.71 5.85
N PHE A 57 -12.20 -1.57 6.20
CA PHE A 57 -10.76 -1.48 6.44
C PHE A 57 -10.27 -2.27 7.67
N ARG A 58 -11.17 -2.69 8.56
CA ARG A 58 -10.86 -3.46 9.77
C ARG A 58 -11.18 -4.94 9.63
N ASP A 59 -11.81 -5.32 8.52
CA ASP A 59 -12.11 -6.71 8.23
C ASP A 59 -10.81 -7.43 7.82
N THR A 60 -10.33 -8.29 8.72
CA THR A 60 -9.08 -9.05 8.59
C THR A 60 -9.15 -10.18 7.56
N ASP A 61 -10.37 -10.57 7.16
CA ASP A 61 -10.62 -11.67 6.24
C ASP A 61 -10.76 -11.15 4.80
N SER A 62 -11.32 -9.95 4.62
CA SER A 62 -11.50 -9.34 3.29
C SER A 62 -10.47 -8.30 2.90
N THR A 63 -9.73 -7.73 3.87
CA THR A 63 -8.76 -6.66 3.61
C THR A 63 -7.39 -6.91 4.22
N GLU A 64 -6.38 -6.41 3.53
CA GLU A 64 -5.02 -6.34 4.02
C GLU A 64 -4.36 -5.08 3.48
N PHE A 65 -3.60 -4.42 4.34
CA PHE A 65 -2.70 -3.35 3.97
C PHE A 65 -1.29 -3.91 3.77
N VAL A 66 -0.69 -3.62 2.61
CA VAL A 66 0.67 -4.02 2.28
C VAL A 66 1.55 -2.78 2.24
N ILE A 67 2.60 -2.76 3.06
CA ILE A 67 3.56 -1.65 3.08
C ILE A 67 4.60 -1.90 1.98
N VAL A 68 4.92 -0.89 1.19
CA VAL A 68 6.01 -0.92 0.20
C VAL A 68 7.02 0.16 0.54
N THR A 69 8.29 -0.20 0.64
CA THR A 69 9.38 0.70 1.03
C THR A 69 10.64 0.47 0.18
N ILE A 70 11.71 1.22 0.44
CA ILE A 70 13.04 1.05 -0.16
C ILE A 70 14.07 0.83 0.96
N PRO A 71 15.20 0.14 0.70
CA PRO A 71 16.20 -0.22 1.71
C PRO A 71 17.06 0.98 2.11
N THR A 72 16.45 1.96 2.75
CA THR A 72 17.11 3.14 3.32
C THR A 72 16.63 3.34 4.75
N VAL A 73 17.53 3.79 5.63
CA VAL A 73 17.23 4.03 7.05
C VAL A 73 15.97 4.88 7.23
N MET A 74 15.88 6.00 6.49
CA MET A 74 14.73 6.91 6.57
C MET A 74 13.41 6.23 6.18
N ALA A 75 13.38 5.53 5.03
CA ALA A 75 12.15 4.91 4.54
C ALA A 75 11.68 3.78 5.47
N ILE A 76 12.61 3.06 6.10
CA ILE A 76 12.29 2.01 7.07
C ILE A 76 11.74 2.62 8.35
N SER A 77 12.35 3.68 8.89
CA SER A 77 11.81 4.38 10.05
C SER A 77 10.42 4.98 9.82
N GLU A 78 10.12 5.46 8.61
CA GLU A 78 8.75 5.87 8.25
C GLU A 78 7.80 4.67 8.17
N SER A 79 8.27 3.53 7.66
CA SER A 79 7.48 2.30 7.58
C SER A 79 7.09 1.78 8.97
N THR A 80 8.00 1.86 9.95
CA THR A 80 7.73 1.57 11.36
C THR A 80 6.59 2.44 11.90
N ARG A 81 6.69 3.77 11.72
CA ARG A 81 5.65 4.73 12.16
C ARG A 81 4.30 4.45 11.51
N LEU A 82 4.30 4.12 10.22
CA LEU A 82 3.10 3.75 9.47
C LEU A 82 2.48 2.46 10.02
N CYS A 83 3.29 1.41 10.21
CA CYS A 83 2.83 0.13 10.76
C CYS A 83 2.20 0.30 12.15
N ALA A 84 2.87 1.03 13.06
CA ALA A 84 2.34 1.32 14.39
C ALA A 84 1.01 2.09 14.33
N SER A 85 0.87 3.05 13.41
CA SER A 85 -0.38 3.81 13.22
C SER A 85 -1.51 2.92 12.71
N LEU A 86 -1.23 2.03 11.76
CA LEU A 86 -2.22 1.10 11.20
C LEU A 86 -2.71 0.09 12.25
N LYS A 87 -1.79 -0.45 13.07
CA LYS A 87 -2.15 -1.36 14.17
C LYS A 87 -3.03 -0.67 15.22
N LYS A 88 -2.74 0.59 15.57
CA LYS A 88 -3.59 1.39 16.49
C LYS A 88 -5.02 1.56 15.97
N GLU A 89 -5.20 1.68 14.66
CA GLU A 89 -6.52 1.79 14.02
C GLU A 89 -7.18 0.44 13.73
N ALA A 90 -6.57 -0.68 14.15
CA ALA A 90 -6.99 -2.04 13.89
C ALA A 90 -7.08 -2.39 12.39
N VAL A 91 -6.21 -1.78 11.57
CA VAL A 91 -6.08 -2.12 10.14
C VAL A 91 -5.11 -3.29 10.01
N PRO A 92 -5.50 -4.39 9.34
CA PRO A 92 -4.64 -5.55 9.15
C PRO A 92 -3.44 -5.23 8.26
N VAL A 93 -2.23 -5.40 8.78
CA VAL A 93 -0.97 -5.33 8.02
C VAL A 93 -0.26 -6.67 8.18
N LYS A 94 -0.05 -7.40 7.08
CA LYS A 94 0.60 -8.72 7.14
C LYS A 94 1.90 -8.79 6.32
N ARG A 95 2.08 -7.88 5.36
CA ARG A 95 3.21 -7.90 4.41
C ARG A 95 3.95 -6.57 4.32
N LEU A 96 5.26 -6.67 4.17
CA LEU A 96 6.18 -5.57 3.88
C LEU A 96 7.00 -5.93 2.64
N ILE A 97 6.89 -5.12 1.59
CA ILE A 97 7.69 -5.25 0.37
C ILE A 97 8.82 -4.22 0.40
N VAL A 98 10.06 -4.67 0.31
CA VAL A 98 11.22 -3.79 0.13
C VAL A 98 11.61 -3.83 -1.34
N ASN A 99 11.40 -2.71 -2.03
CA ASN A 99 11.67 -2.53 -3.43
C ASN A 99 13.09 -1.98 -3.68
N GLN A 100 13.60 -2.17 -4.90
CA GLN A 100 14.90 -1.67 -5.34
C GLN A 100 16.09 -2.28 -4.56
N ILE A 101 15.99 -3.57 -4.23
CA ILE A 101 17.12 -4.31 -3.66
C ILE A 101 18.19 -4.51 -4.74
N LEU A 102 19.40 -4.02 -4.49
CA LEU A 102 20.52 -4.20 -5.41
C LEU A 102 20.86 -5.69 -5.54
N PRO A 103 20.74 -6.31 -6.72
CA PRO A 103 21.10 -7.71 -6.90
C PRO A 103 22.59 -7.92 -6.64
N PRO A 104 23.03 -9.16 -6.32
CA PRO A 104 24.44 -9.51 -6.27
C PRO A 104 25.15 -9.08 -7.57
N SER A 105 26.32 -8.46 -7.43
CA SER A 105 27.10 -7.97 -8.57
C SER A 105 28.16 -9.02 -8.87
N ALA A 106 28.25 -9.44 -10.13
CA ALA A 106 29.35 -10.27 -10.60
C ALA A 106 30.64 -9.46 -10.86
N SER A 107 30.57 -8.12 -10.80
CA SER A 107 31.69 -7.22 -11.05
C SER A 107 32.22 -6.54 -9.77
N ASP A 108 33.50 -6.15 -9.79
CA ASP A 108 34.21 -5.42 -8.74
C ASP A 108 33.83 -3.93 -8.65
N CYS A 109 32.53 -3.63 -8.76
CA CYS A 109 32.00 -2.28 -8.61
C CYS A 109 32.01 -1.86 -7.13
N LYS A 110 33.00 -1.07 -6.71
CA LYS A 110 33.12 -0.54 -5.33
C LYS A 110 31.87 0.23 -4.87
N PHE A 111 31.32 1.09 -5.74
CA PHE A 111 30.11 1.85 -5.43
C PHE A 111 28.91 0.94 -5.17
N CYS A 112 28.74 -0.10 -5.99
CA CYS A 112 27.67 -1.07 -5.86
C CYS A 112 27.79 -1.89 -4.55
N ALA A 113 29.02 -2.29 -4.20
CA ALA A 113 29.31 -2.97 -2.93
C ALA A 113 28.99 -2.08 -1.72
N MET A 114 29.39 -0.81 -1.75
CA MET A 114 29.07 0.17 -0.70
C MET A 114 27.57 0.39 -0.57
N LYS A 115 26.85 0.58 -1.68
CA LYS A 115 25.40 0.74 -1.68
C LYS A 115 24.69 -0.51 -1.16
N ARG A 116 25.12 -1.71 -1.54
CA ARG A 116 24.57 -2.96 -0.98
C ARG A 116 24.79 -3.06 0.52
N LYS A 117 25.98 -2.68 1.01
CA LYS A 117 26.26 -2.65 2.45
C LYS A 117 25.32 -1.69 3.20
N ASP A 118 25.04 -0.53 2.64
CA ASP A 118 24.07 0.41 3.22
C ASP A 118 22.64 -0.15 3.19
N GLN A 119 22.24 -0.82 2.10
CA GLN A 119 20.95 -1.49 2.02
C GLN A 119 20.82 -2.62 3.05
N MET A 120 21.87 -3.44 3.24
CA MET A 120 21.89 -4.50 4.24
C MET A 120 21.71 -3.94 5.66
N ARG A 121 22.44 -2.87 6.01
CA ARG A 121 22.24 -2.20 7.30
C ARG A 121 20.79 -1.74 7.50
N ALA A 122 20.17 -1.26 6.44
CA ALA A 122 18.75 -0.87 6.49
C ALA A 122 17.85 -2.09 6.70
N LEU A 123 18.08 -3.19 5.96
CA LEU A 123 17.33 -4.44 6.10
C LEU A 123 17.47 -5.07 7.48
N ASP A 124 18.65 -4.98 8.11
CA ASP A 124 18.87 -5.45 9.48
C ASP A 124 17.94 -4.71 10.46
N MET A 125 17.72 -3.40 10.27
CA MET A 125 16.78 -2.63 11.08
C MET A 125 15.34 -3.15 10.98
N ILE A 126 14.92 -3.76 9.87
CA ILE A 126 13.57 -4.35 9.74
C ILE A 126 13.46 -5.57 10.66
N SER A 127 14.53 -6.36 10.74
CA SER A 127 14.57 -7.59 11.54
C SER A 127 14.61 -7.28 13.04
N ASP A 128 15.25 -6.17 13.41
CA ASP A 128 15.36 -5.70 14.79
C ASP A 128 14.12 -4.90 15.27
N ASP A 129 13.25 -4.48 14.36
CA ASP A 129 12.08 -3.65 14.68
C ASP A 129 10.84 -4.52 15.01
N PRO A 130 10.28 -4.43 16.23
CA PRO A 130 9.14 -5.26 16.63
C PRO A 130 7.86 -5.00 15.82
N GLU A 131 7.71 -3.81 15.24
CA GLU A 131 6.55 -3.47 14.41
C GLU A 131 6.61 -4.17 13.06
N LEU A 132 7.82 -4.31 12.49
CA LEU A 132 8.04 -4.82 11.14
C LEU A 132 8.48 -6.29 11.11
N ALA A 133 9.18 -6.79 12.13
CA ALA A 133 9.71 -8.15 12.19
C ALA A 133 8.60 -9.23 12.17
N SER A 134 7.38 -8.88 12.57
CA SER A 134 6.21 -9.76 12.50
C SER A 134 5.57 -9.84 11.11
N LEU A 135 5.96 -8.97 10.18
CA LEU A 135 5.41 -8.93 8.83
C LEU A 135 6.16 -9.91 7.92
N THR A 136 5.44 -10.47 6.95
CA THR A 136 6.06 -11.25 5.88
C THR A 136 6.85 -10.31 4.97
N LEU A 137 8.17 -10.44 5.00
CA LEU A 137 9.09 -9.63 4.20
C LEU A 137 9.21 -10.19 2.78
N ILE A 138 8.96 -9.33 1.79
CA ILE A 138 9.13 -9.64 0.37
C ILE A 138 10.15 -8.68 -0.22
N GLN A 139 11.15 -9.21 -0.93
CA GLN A 139 12.21 -8.40 -1.51
C GLN A 139 12.05 -8.35 -3.03
N ALA A 140 11.90 -7.14 -3.58
CA ALA A 140 11.84 -6.91 -5.01
C ALA A 140 13.17 -6.33 -5.50
N PRO A 141 13.83 -6.96 -6.50
CA PRO A 141 15.12 -6.52 -6.97
C PRO A 141 15.03 -5.21 -7.74
N LEU A 142 16.11 -4.44 -7.71
CA LEU A 142 16.33 -3.34 -8.62
C LEU A 142 16.58 -3.88 -10.02
N VAL A 143 15.75 -3.45 -10.96
CA VAL A 143 15.92 -3.69 -12.40
C VAL A 143 16.57 -2.46 -13.04
N ASP A 144 17.40 -2.68 -14.06
CA ASP A 144 18.12 -1.66 -14.82
C ASP A 144 17.27 -1.00 -15.91
N VAL A 145 16.08 -1.54 -16.16
CA VAL A 145 15.09 -1.01 -17.11
C VAL A 145 13.86 -0.50 -16.40
N GLU A 146 13.25 0.54 -16.96
CA GLU A 146 11.97 1.02 -16.45
C GLU A 146 10.86 0.00 -16.75
N ILE A 147 10.13 -0.42 -15.71
CA ILE A 147 9.02 -1.36 -15.86
C ILE A 147 7.82 -0.64 -16.46
N ARG A 148 7.62 -0.81 -17.77
CA ARG A 148 6.48 -0.26 -18.52
C ARG A 148 5.80 -1.33 -19.36
N GLY A 149 4.46 -1.24 -19.41
CA GLY A 149 3.62 -2.17 -20.16
C GLY A 149 3.39 -3.50 -19.45
N VAL A 150 2.36 -4.22 -19.91
CA VAL A 150 1.92 -5.49 -19.33
C VAL A 150 3.04 -6.55 -19.28
N PRO A 151 3.88 -6.73 -20.33
CA PRO A 151 4.94 -7.74 -20.28
C PRO A 151 5.96 -7.51 -19.16
N ALA A 152 6.42 -6.26 -18.98
CA ALA A 152 7.38 -5.92 -17.93
C ALA A 152 6.77 -6.05 -16.52
N LEU A 153 5.49 -5.71 -16.36
CA LEU A 153 4.77 -5.92 -15.10
C LEU A 153 4.62 -7.40 -14.75
N ARG A 154 4.36 -8.27 -15.74
CA ARG A 154 4.34 -9.73 -15.53
C ARG A 154 5.71 -10.26 -15.12
N PHE A 155 6.76 -9.84 -15.82
CA PHE A 155 8.14 -10.19 -15.48
C PHE A 155 8.49 -9.82 -14.03
N LEU A 156 8.17 -8.60 -13.60
CA LEU A 156 8.38 -8.19 -12.20
C LEU A 156 7.52 -9.02 -11.23
N GLY A 157 6.26 -9.28 -11.59
CA GLY A 157 5.35 -10.13 -10.80
C GLY A 157 5.91 -11.53 -10.57
N ASP A 158 6.41 -12.19 -11.62
CA ASP A 158 6.98 -13.54 -11.57
C ASP A 158 8.27 -13.62 -10.74
N ILE A 159 9.00 -12.51 -10.65
CA ILE A 159 10.21 -12.39 -9.81
C ILE A 159 9.83 -12.25 -8.33
N VAL A 160 8.82 -11.43 -8.03
CA VAL A 160 8.46 -11.04 -6.66
C VAL A 160 7.56 -12.07 -5.98
N TRP A 161 6.64 -12.71 -6.73
CA TRP A 161 5.60 -13.59 -6.18
C TRP A 161 5.82 -15.09 -6.41
N LYS A 162 7.04 -15.56 -6.16
CA LYS A 162 7.34 -17.00 -6.20
C LYS A 162 6.73 -17.78 -5.03
#